data_AF-A0A7S8ITJ9-F1
#
_entry.id   AF-A0A7S8ITJ9-F1
#
_cell.length_a   1.000
_cell.length_b   1.000
_cell.length_c   1.000
_cell.angle_alpha   90.00
_cell.angle_beta   90.00
_cell.angle_gamma   90.00
#
_symmetry.space_group_name_H-M   'P 1'
#
loop_
_entity.id
_entity.type
_entity.pdbx_description
1 polymer ?
#
loop_
_entity_poly.entity_id
_entity_poly.type
_entity_poly.pdbx_seq_one_letter_code
_entity_poly.pdbx_strand_id
1 'polypeptide(L)'
;MKFSKASTLVLALALCACGGGDGSSPPPTGGGGGSSGGGTPTPTPSPVTYSKFADLTGQQAFASTCGGEEIFNGQTFTNGGTGFGEGIAINSDRSGPSYDITVQQMGFNPPFSLSFTQADRDPAAPAGTERYKKTDASGNAQRFGVSVVTLGGVTQDYVRLATLSSPTGVGFVSIGCAFGVPTVLSDVPSATKSYSKAVATGILRLVENAGTLGMGPVHTYSTSPTTMTATANPANGQISFTLNLKGQEVVAGTVSDTVTDLGTYTGSTTIDGSKQSFSGIVSTSGGLVVGNFGGWFFGPQGATMAVSFKMTERRPDNSDVTYGGVTFLSP
;
A
#
# COMPACT_ATOMS: atom_id res chain seq x y z
N MET A 1 -48.69 12.84 30.07
CA MET A 1 -48.92 13.60 31.32
C MET A 1 -47.57 14.04 31.88
N LYS A 2 -47.44 15.34 32.16
CA LYS A 2 -46.51 16.05 33.09
C LYS A 2 -44.98 16.02 32.88
N PHE A 3 -44.51 17.13 32.31
CA PHE A 3 -43.28 17.95 32.50
C PHE A 3 -42.17 17.56 33.49
N SER A 4 -40.90 17.77 33.07
CA SER A 4 -39.90 18.67 33.72
C SER A 4 -38.65 18.80 32.80
N LYS A 5 -38.38 19.97 32.18
CA LYS A 5 -37.30 20.97 32.46
C LYS A 5 -35.88 20.38 32.61
N ALA A 6 -34.77 20.95 32.15
CA ALA A 6 -34.35 22.08 31.31
C ALA A 6 -32.80 22.06 31.37
N SER A 7 -32.08 22.47 30.31
CA SER A 7 -30.90 23.37 30.41
C SER A 7 -30.17 23.49 29.07
N THR A 8 -30.16 24.73 28.59
CA THR A 8 -29.50 25.26 27.41
C THR A 8 -28.12 25.80 27.82
N LEU A 9 -27.08 25.65 26.99
CA LEU A 9 -25.98 26.60 26.95
C LEU A 9 -25.60 26.89 25.49
N VAL A 10 -25.95 28.11 25.07
CA VAL A 10 -25.45 28.78 23.86
C VAL A 10 -24.32 29.70 24.32
N LEU A 11 -23.20 29.70 23.61
CA LEU A 11 -22.24 30.80 23.70
C LEU A 11 -21.81 31.20 22.30
N ALA A 12 -22.29 32.37 21.88
CA ALA A 12 -21.76 33.17 20.79
C ALA A 12 -21.29 34.49 21.41
N LEU A 13 -20.13 34.99 21.00
CA LEU A 13 -19.76 36.39 21.13
C LEU A 13 -18.84 36.81 19.99
N ALA A 14 -19.12 38.02 19.52
CA ALA A 14 -18.73 38.61 18.27
C ALA A 14 -17.52 39.55 18.37
N LEU A 15 -16.96 39.80 17.18
CA LEU A 15 -16.15 40.92 16.66
C LEU A 15 -15.79 42.11 17.57
N CYS A 16 -14.57 42.62 17.35
CA CYS A 16 -14.27 44.06 17.23
C CYS A 16 -13.11 44.29 16.24
N ALA A 17 -13.19 45.39 15.51
CA ALA A 17 -12.38 45.82 14.36
C ALA A 17 -11.43 47.00 14.70
N CYS A 18 -10.55 47.38 13.76
CA CYS A 18 -10.00 48.73 13.41
C CYS A 18 -8.63 48.53 12.71
N GLY A 19 -8.17 49.18 11.64
CA GLY A 19 -8.53 50.30 10.74
C GLY A 19 -7.39 50.35 9.69
N GLY A 20 -7.50 50.80 8.43
CA GLY A 20 -8.00 52.06 7.90
C GLY A 20 -6.84 53.02 7.59
N GLY A 21 -6.55 53.33 6.32
CA GLY A 21 -5.58 54.38 5.94
C GLY A 21 -5.22 54.48 4.45
N ASP A 22 -5.98 55.29 3.71
CA ASP A 22 -5.69 55.78 2.35
C ASP A 22 -4.65 56.92 2.36
N GLY A 23 -3.88 57.05 1.28
CA GLY A 23 -3.06 58.23 1.01
C GLY A 23 -2.37 58.19 -0.36
N SER A 24 -2.74 59.11 -1.25
CA SER A 24 -2.27 59.22 -2.64
C SER A 24 -1.44 60.47 -2.91
N SER A 25 -0.42 60.31 -3.79
CA SER A 25 0.28 61.30 -4.67
C SER A 25 1.43 62.16 -4.08
N PRO A 26 2.39 62.71 -4.89
CA PRO A 26 3.06 62.25 -6.14
C PRO A 26 4.63 62.36 -6.04
N PRO A 27 5.45 62.25 -7.13
CA PRO A 27 6.81 61.67 -7.08
C PRO A 27 7.96 62.66 -6.84
N PRO A 28 9.17 62.17 -6.51
CA PRO A 28 10.42 62.84 -6.84
C PRO A 28 11.13 62.15 -8.02
N THR A 29 11.53 62.99 -8.97
CA THR A 29 12.49 62.76 -10.05
C THR A 29 13.90 62.47 -9.52
N GLY A 30 14.61 61.56 -10.20
CA GLY A 30 16.05 61.69 -10.44
C GLY A 30 16.97 60.70 -9.72
N GLY A 31 17.88 60.11 -10.50
CA GLY A 31 19.16 59.61 -10.00
C GLY A 31 19.44 58.17 -10.36
N GLY A 32 20.32 57.97 -11.35
CA GLY A 32 20.75 56.67 -11.83
C GLY A 32 21.63 55.91 -10.85
N GLY A 33 21.77 54.62 -11.11
CA GLY A 33 22.58 53.71 -10.32
C GLY A 33 22.43 52.29 -10.83
N GLY A 34 22.92 52.03 -12.04
CA GLY A 34 23.03 50.68 -12.56
C GLY A 34 23.96 49.86 -11.65
N SER A 35 23.37 48.96 -10.88
CA SER A 35 24.09 47.83 -10.29
C SER A 35 23.46 46.58 -10.87
N SER A 36 24.08 46.06 -11.92
CA SER A 36 23.81 44.73 -12.45
C SER A 36 24.30 43.71 -11.42
N GLY A 37 23.51 43.52 -10.38
CA GLY A 37 23.61 42.37 -9.50
C GLY A 37 23.33 41.14 -10.33
N GLY A 38 24.39 40.51 -10.83
CA GLY A 38 24.32 39.20 -11.44
C GLY A 38 23.75 38.25 -10.42
N GLY A 39 22.44 37.98 -10.53
CA GLY A 39 21.77 36.95 -9.77
C GLY A 39 22.49 35.66 -10.08
N THR A 40 23.20 35.12 -9.10
CA THR A 40 23.74 33.76 -9.16
C THR A 40 22.57 32.87 -9.58
N PRO A 41 22.65 32.16 -10.72
CA PRO A 41 21.55 31.32 -11.15
C PRO A 41 21.26 30.34 -10.02
N THR A 42 20.02 30.36 -9.53
CA THR A 42 19.53 29.36 -8.59
C THR A 42 19.89 28.00 -9.19
N PRO A 43 20.71 27.17 -8.51
CA PRO A 43 21.14 25.91 -9.07
C PRO A 43 19.90 25.12 -9.44
N THR A 44 19.75 24.80 -10.72
CA THR A 44 18.70 23.92 -11.20
C THR A 44 18.84 22.61 -10.42
N PRO A 45 17.76 22.11 -9.79
CA PRO A 45 17.81 20.83 -9.09
C PRO A 45 18.39 19.78 -10.02
N SER A 46 19.41 19.06 -9.59
CA SER A 46 19.95 17.95 -10.37
C SER A 46 18.82 16.95 -10.64
N PRO A 47 18.70 16.43 -11.88
CA PRO A 47 17.69 15.43 -12.19
C PRO A 47 17.80 14.23 -11.24
N VAL A 48 16.68 13.81 -10.67
CA VAL A 48 16.65 12.59 -9.85
C VAL A 48 16.97 11.41 -10.75
N THR A 49 18.00 10.64 -10.39
CA THR A 49 18.41 9.45 -11.14
C THR A 49 17.97 8.20 -10.37
N TYR A 50 17.39 7.25 -11.10
CA TYR A 50 16.92 5.98 -10.53
C TYR A 50 17.74 4.82 -11.09
N SER A 51 18.19 3.94 -10.21
CA SER A 51 18.66 2.61 -10.61
C SER A 51 17.48 1.67 -10.69
N LYS A 52 17.44 0.76 -11.68
CA LYS A 52 16.42 -0.30 -11.69
C LYS A 52 16.70 -1.27 -10.55
N PHE A 53 15.67 -1.99 -10.10
CA PHE A 53 15.84 -2.97 -9.02
C PHE A 53 16.89 -4.04 -9.36
N ALA A 54 16.95 -4.46 -10.62
CA ALA A 54 17.91 -5.46 -11.10
C ALA A 54 19.37 -4.97 -11.09
N ASP A 55 19.58 -3.64 -11.13
CA ASP A 55 20.90 -3.02 -11.21
C ASP A 55 21.43 -2.62 -9.82
N LEU A 56 20.64 -2.82 -8.76
CA LEU A 56 21.07 -2.54 -7.38
C LEU A 56 22.19 -3.49 -6.97
N THR A 57 23.16 -2.98 -6.23
CA THR A 57 24.31 -3.74 -5.70
C THR A 57 24.51 -3.47 -4.21
N GLY A 58 25.24 -4.34 -3.53
CA GLY A 58 25.54 -4.21 -2.10
C GLY A 58 24.32 -4.30 -1.18
N GLN A 59 24.47 -3.80 0.03
CA GLN A 59 23.42 -3.83 1.06
C GLN A 59 22.30 -2.84 0.74
N GLN A 60 21.07 -3.33 0.71
CA GLN A 60 19.86 -2.56 0.45
C GLN A 60 18.87 -2.76 1.59
N ALA A 61 18.28 -1.66 2.06
CA ALA A 61 17.16 -1.67 2.99
C ALA A 61 15.91 -1.19 2.27
N PHE A 62 14.90 -2.05 2.16
CA PHE A 62 13.67 -1.75 1.45
C PHE A 62 12.52 -1.53 2.43
N ALA A 63 11.92 -0.35 2.32
CA ALA A 63 10.59 -0.11 2.85
C ALA A 63 9.55 -0.90 2.03
N SER A 64 8.45 -1.27 2.68
CA SER A 64 7.38 -2.01 2.05
C SER A 64 5.99 -1.57 2.51
N THR A 65 4.98 -1.91 1.72
CA THR A 65 3.56 -1.95 2.11
C THR A 65 3.05 -3.35 1.86
N CYS A 66 2.21 -3.88 2.75
CA CYS A 66 1.92 -5.31 2.76
C CYS A 66 0.45 -5.61 3.07
N GLY A 67 0.01 -6.79 2.64
CA GLY A 67 -1.27 -7.37 3.03
C GLY A 67 -1.26 -8.89 2.96
N GLY A 68 -2.14 -9.53 3.73
CA GLY A 68 -2.23 -10.98 3.82
C GLY A 68 -2.99 -11.42 5.05
N GLU A 69 -2.60 -12.55 5.61
CA GLU A 69 -3.28 -13.15 6.75
C GLU A 69 -2.31 -13.77 7.77
N GLU A 70 -2.80 -13.86 9.01
CA GLU A 70 -2.27 -14.70 10.07
C GLU A 70 -3.31 -15.73 10.48
N ILE A 71 -2.88 -16.95 10.72
CA ILE A 71 -3.60 -17.91 11.55
C ILE A 71 -2.95 -17.85 12.92
N PHE A 72 -3.71 -17.49 13.95
CA PHE A 72 -3.25 -17.41 15.33
C PHE A 72 -4.25 -18.16 16.22
N ASN A 73 -3.79 -19.17 16.96
CA ASN A 73 -4.64 -20.03 17.79
C ASN A 73 -5.86 -20.60 17.04
N GLY A 74 -5.68 -20.96 15.77
CA GLY A 74 -6.73 -21.52 14.91
C GLY A 74 -7.73 -20.50 14.33
N GLN A 75 -7.58 -19.22 14.65
CA GLN A 75 -8.38 -18.14 14.05
C GLN A 75 -7.61 -17.46 12.93
N THR A 76 -8.31 -17.10 11.84
CA THR A 76 -7.71 -16.36 10.71
C THR A 76 -7.94 -14.86 10.88
N PHE A 77 -6.89 -14.07 10.76
CA PHE A 77 -6.91 -12.62 10.84
C PHE A 77 -6.36 -12.03 9.53
N THR A 78 -7.14 -11.16 8.91
CA THR A 78 -6.68 -10.39 7.76
C THR A 78 -5.86 -9.18 8.24
N ASN A 79 -4.65 -9.06 7.70
CA ASN A 79 -3.68 -8.03 8.05
C ASN A 79 -3.25 -7.26 6.80
N GLY A 80 -2.79 -6.02 6.98
CA GLY A 80 -2.32 -5.18 5.87
C GLY A 80 -2.92 -3.78 5.83
N GLY A 81 -2.93 -3.21 4.62
CA GLY A 81 -3.38 -1.84 4.39
C GLY A 81 -2.47 -0.81 5.06
N THR A 82 -1.19 -1.15 5.24
CA THR A 82 -0.21 -0.35 5.96
C THR A 82 0.34 0.75 5.05
N GLY A 83 0.73 1.88 5.64
CA GLY A 83 1.54 2.87 4.93
C GLY A 83 2.83 2.23 4.39
N PHE A 84 3.43 2.87 3.38
CA PHE A 84 4.75 2.43 2.91
C PHE A 84 5.81 2.74 3.98
N GLY A 85 6.62 1.72 4.30
CA GLY A 85 7.55 1.76 5.43
C GLY A 85 6.99 1.15 6.72
N GLU A 86 5.68 0.88 6.78
CA GLU A 86 5.01 0.26 7.93
C GLU A 86 4.70 -1.24 7.70
N GLY A 87 5.08 -1.78 6.54
CA GLY A 87 5.03 -3.21 6.25
C GLY A 87 6.14 -4.00 6.95
N ILE A 88 6.60 -5.07 6.32
CA ILE A 88 7.79 -5.80 6.78
C ILE A 88 9.06 -5.07 6.36
N ALA A 89 10.09 -5.08 7.20
CA ALA A 89 11.41 -4.61 6.80
C ALA A 89 12.11 -5.71 5.99
N ILE A 90 12.62 -5.38 4.80
CA ILE A 90 13.34 -6.31 3.92
C ILE A 90 14.74 -5.75 3.69
N ASN A 91 15.75 -6.39 4.25
CA ASN A 91 17.15 -6.07 3.98
C ASN A 91 17.73 -7.14 3.05
N SER A 92 18.55 -6.75 2.08
CA SER A 92 19.12 -7.67 1.11
C SER A 92 20.53 -7.27 0.70
N ASP A 93 21.44 -8.26 0.61
CA ASP A 93 22.72 -8.08 -0.08
C ASP A 93 22.56 -8.42 -1.57
N ARG A 94 22.53 -7.41 -2.42
CA ARG A 94 22.35 -7.58 -3.86
C ARG A 94 23.61 -8.06 -4.60
N SER A 95 24.76 -8.22 -3.93
CA SER A 95 25.94 -8.86 -4.52
C SER A 95 25.81 -10.39 -4.64
N GLY A 96 24.93 -10.97 -3.82
CA GLY A 96 24.54 -12.37 -3.83
C GLY A 96 23.24 -12.51 -3.03
N PRO A 97 22.06 -12.31 -3.66
CA PRO A 97 20.81 -12.00 -2.97
C PRO A 97 20.52 -12.90 -1.77
N SER A 98 20.71 -12.34 -0.58
CA SER A 98 20.20 -12.86 0.69
C SER A 98 19.11 -11.91 1.19
N TYR A 99 18.29 -12.37 2.14
CA TYR A 99 17.21 -11.56 2.69
C TYR A 99 17.10 -11.73 4.19
N ASP A 100 17.18 -10.62 4.91
CA ASP A 100 16.79 -10.53 6.31
C ASP A 100 15.46 -9.79 6.40
N ILE A 101 14.46 -10.49 6.91
CA ILE A 101 13.07 -10.04 7.00
C ILE A 101 12.75 -9.85 8.46
N THR A 102 12.21 -8.68 8.80
CA THR A 102 11.74 -8.38 10.15
C THR A 102 10.30 -7.92 10.12
N VAL A 103 9.47 -8.57 10.95
CA VAL A 103 8.02 -8.35 11.01
C VAL A 103 7.69 -7.78 12.39
N GLN A 104 7.40 -6.48 12.46
CA GLN A 104 7.13 -5.77 13.73
C GLN A 104 5.82 -4.97 13.75
N GLN A 105 5.35 -4.43 12.61
CA GLN A 105 4.32 -3.38 12.59
C GLN A 105 2.99 -3.75 11.90
N MET A 106 2.84 -5.00 11.48
CA MET A 106 1.64 -5.45 10.75
C MET A 106 0.53 -6.07 11.62
N GLY A 107 0.66 -5.97 12.95
CA GLY A 107 -0.30 -6.56 13.90
C GLY A 107 -0.12 -8.05 14.17
N PHE A 108 0.96 -8.66 13.67
CA PHE A 108 1.33 -10.05 13.99
C PHE A 108 1.86 -10.15 15.42
N ASN A 109 1.46 -11.22 16.13
CA ASN A 109 1.86 -11.44 17.51
C ASN A 109 2.28 -12.91 17.74
N PRO A 110 3.54 -13.20 18.12
CA PRO A 110 4.63 -12.26 18.39
C PRO A 110 5.32 -11.75 17.10
N PRO A 111 6.04 -10.62 17.17
CA PRO A 111 7.01 -10.23 16.14
C PRO A 111 8.01 -11.36 15.87
N PHE A 112 8.48 -11.47 14.62
CA PHE A 112 9.46 -12.48 14.24
C PHE A 112 10.40 -11.97 13.15
N SER A 113 11.54 -12.64 13.02
CA SER A 113 12.55 -12.36 12.00
C SER A 113 12.96 -13.64 11.29
N LEU A 114 13.26 -13.53 10.01
CA LEU A 114 13.68 -14.63 9.15
C LEU A 114 14.86 -14.19 8.29
N SER A 115 15.88 -15.05 8.21
CA SER A 115 17.04 -14.86 7.34
C SER A 115 17.08 -15.94 6.27
N PHE A 116 17.20 -15.56 5.01
CA PHE A 116 17.37 -16.46 3.87
C PHE A 116 18.70 -16.16 3.19
N THR A 117 19.52 -17.19 3.03
CA THR A 117 20.84 -17.13 2.42
C THR A 117 20.81 -17.78 1.03
N GLN A 118 21.93 -17.72 0.32
CA GLN A 118 22.09 -18.45 -0.95
C GLN A 118 21.89 -19.97 -0.79
N ALA A 119 22.18 -20.54 0.37
CA ALA A 119 21.98 -21.97 0.62
C ALA A 119 20.49 -22.35 0.66
N ASP A 120 19.61 -21.40 0.99
CA ASP A 120 18.16 -21.62 1.06
C ASP A 120 17.47 -21.42 -0.30
N ARG A 121 18.22 -21.03 -1.34
CA ARG A 121 17.66 -20.67 -2.64
C ARG A 121 17.18 -21.91 -3.38
N ASP A 122 15.96 -21.85 -3.91
CA ASP A 122 15.39 -22.87 -4.77
C ASP A 122 16.08 -22.82 -6.15
N PRO A 123 16.87 -23.85 -6.52
CA PRO A 123 17.54 -23.88 -7.81
C PRO A 123 16.57 -24.04 -8.99
N ALA A 124 15.32 -24.45 -8.73
CA ALA A 124 14.27 -24.59 -9.72
C ALA A 124 13.36 -23.34 -9.80
N ALA A 125 13.76 -22.22 -9.19
CA ALA A 125 13.01 -20.97 -9.27
C ALA A 125 12.82 -20.53 -10.74
N PRO A 126 11.59 -20.21 -11.18
CA PRO A 126 11.35 -19.67 -12.51
C PRO A 126 12.17 -18.41 -12.80
N ALA A 127 12.48 -18.18 -14.07
CA ALA A 127 13.14 -16.96 -14.51
C ALA A 127 12.38 -15.71 -14.04
N GLY A 128 13.12 -14.68 -13.60
CA GLY A 128 12.52 -13.46 -13.04
C GLY A 128 11.97 -13.61 -11.62
N THR A 129 12.24 -14.74 -10.95
CA THR A 129 11.90 -14.93 -9.54
C THR A 129 13.11 -15.36 -8.72
N GLU A 130 13.13 -14.92 -7.47
CA GLU A 130 14.03 -15.41 -6.44
C GLU A 130 13.15 -16.16 -5.44
N ARG A 131 13.40 -17.45 -5.23
CA ARG A 131 12.63 -18.26 -4.27
C ARG A 131 13.56 -18.88 -3.28
N TYR A 132 13.18 -18.85 -2.01
CA TYR A 132 13.92 -19.41 -0.90
C TYR A 132 13.01 -20.30 -0.10
N LYS A 133 13.54 -21.45 0.31
CA LYS A 133 12.85 -22.40 1.16
C LYS A 133 13.84 -22.98 2.16
N LYS A 134 13.47 -22.95 3.43
CA LYS A 134 14.17 -23.66 4.49
C LYS A 134 13.20 -24.29 5.46
N THR A 135 13.72 -25.08 6.37
CA THR A 135 12.94 -25.74 7.41
C THR A 135 13.39 -25.22 8.76
N ASP A 136 12.45 -24.88 9.64
CA ASP A 136 12.77 -24.50 11.01
C ASP A 136 13.19 -25.72 11.88
N ALA A 137 13.57 -25.46 13.12
CA ALA A 137 13.99 -26.52 14.06
C ALA A 137 12.87 -27.55 14.35
N SER A 138 11.62 -27.19 14.08
CA SER A 138 10.43 -28.02 14.31
C SER A 138 9.99 -28.78 13.06
N GLY A 139 10.73 -28.69 11.96
CA GLY A 139 10.40 -29.39 10.72
C GLY A 139 9.41 -28.64 9.81
N ASN A 140 9.03 -27.40 10.13
CA ASN A 140 8.07 -26.64 9.33
C ASN A 140 8.77 -25.84 8.22
N ALA A 141 8.13 -25.77 7.05
CA ALA A 141 8.68 -25.04 5.91
C ALA A 141 8.45 -23.52 6.03
N GLN A 142 9.53 -22.77 5.88
CA GLN A 142 9.55 -21.32 5.71
C GLN A 142 9.87 -20.99 4.26
N ARG A 143 9.10 -20.09 3.65
CA ARG A 143 9.23 -19.72 2.24
C ARG A 143 9.23 -18.23 2.07
N PHE A 144 10.16 -17.75 1.25
CA PHE A 144 10.20 -16.36 0.80
C PHE A 144 10.39 -16.32 -0.70
N GLY A 145 9.68 -15.40 -1.35
CA GLY A 145 9.75 -15.21 -2.79
C GLY A 145 9.84 -13.74 -3.13
N VAL A 146 10.61 -13.41 -4.17
CA VAL A 146 10.62 -12.11 -4.83
C VAL A 146 10.34 -12.33 -6.30
N SER A 147 9.32 -11.68 -6.84
CA SER A 147 8.96 -11.79 -8.25
C SER A 147 8.85 -10.43 -8.92
N VAL A 148 9.19 -10.40 -10.21
CA VAL A 148 8.85 -9.28 -11.08
C VAL A 148 7.33 -9.10 -11.14
N VAL A 149 6.90 -7.84 -11.26
CA VAL A 149 5.51 -7.49 -11.48
C VAL A 149 5.34 -7.18 -12.96
N THR A 150 4.28 -7.71 -13.58
CA THR A 150 3.94 -7.45 -14.99
C THR A 150 2.56 -6.82 -15.07
N LEU A 151 2.48 -5.63 -15.68
CA LEU A 151 1.23 -4.87 -15.82
C LEU A 151 0.97 -4.62 -17.31
N GLY A 152 -0.17 -5.13 -17.83
CA GLY A 152 -0.51 -5.02 -19.25
C GLY A 152 0.57 -5.59 -20.19
N GLY A 153 1.24 -6.68 -19.79
CA GLY A 153 2.34 -7.29 -20.54
C GLY A 153 3.72 -6.63 -20.37
N VAL A 154 3.82 -5.55 -19.59
CA VAL A 154 5.09 -4.84 -19.37
C VAL A 154 5.65 -5.17 -17.99
N THR A 155 6.89 -5.65 -17.95
CA THR A 155 7.62 -5.88 -16.70
C THR A 155 7.96 -4.55 -16.04
N GLN A 156 7.72 -4.47 -14.73
CA GLN A 156 7.99 -3.28 -13.95
C GLN A 156 9.43 -3.31 -13.39
N ASP A 157 10.23 -2.32 -13.76
CA ASP A 157 11.67 -2.30 -13.45
C ASP A 157 11.98 -1.95 -11.99
N TYR A 158 11.11 -1.17 -11.35
CA TYR A 158 11.38 -0.54 -10.04
C TYR A 158 10.66 -1.19 -8.87
N VAL A 159 9.61 -1.96 -9.10
CA VAL A 159 8.82 -2.59 -8.03
C VAL A 159 8.88 -4.12 -8.12
N ARG A 160 8.82 -4.77 -6.96
CA ARG A 160 8.75 -6.21 -6.80
C ARG A 160 7.61 -6.59 -5.87
N LEU A 161 7.12 -7.81 -6.07
CA LEU A 161 6.27 -8.49 -5.11
C LEU A 161 7.16 -9.39 -4.26
N ALA A 162 7.18 -9.16 -2.95
CA ALA A 162 7.67 -10.11 -1.98
C ALA A 162 6.50 -10.98 -1.48
N THR A 163 6.68 -12.29 -1.41
CA THR A 163 5.76 -13.21 -0.75
C THR A 163 6.48 -13.89 0.40
N LEU A 164 5.80 -14.01 1.54
CA LEU A 164 6.33 -14.70 2.71
C LEU A 164 5.27 -15.65 3.24
N SER A 165 5.68 -16.88 3.50
CA SER A 165 4.87 -17.91 4.14
C SER A 165 5.72 -18.61 5.20
N SER A 166 5.29 -18.53 6.46
CA SER A 166 6.05 -19.09 7.57
C SER A 166 5.12 -19.52 8.70
N PRO A 167 5.40 -20.64 9.38
CA PRO A 167 4.83 -20.84 10.72
C PRO A 167 5.23 -19.67 11.64
N THR A 168 4.33 -19.34 12.54
CA THR A 168 4.63 -18.59 13.77
C THR A 168 4.57 -19.61 14.91
N GLY A 169 5.26 -19.39 16.04
CA GLY A 169 5.30 -20.37 17.13
C GLY A 169 3.92 -20.86 17.65
N VAL A 170 2.85 -20.16 17.27
CA VAL A 170 1.45 -20.37 17.66
C VAL A 170 0.50 -20.44 16.45
N GLY A 171 1.03 -20.52 15.22
CA GLY A 171 0.23 -20.30 14.03
C GLY A 171 1.00 -20.26 12.70
N PHE A 172 0.52 -19.44 11.77
CA PHE A 172 1.07 -19.33 10.42
C PHE A 172 0.79 -17.97 9.81
N VAL A 173 1.73 -17.42 9.04
CA VAL A 173 1.55 -16.17 8.30
C VAL A 173 1.69 -16.41 6.81
N SER A 174 0.91 -15.67 6.03
CA SER A 174 1.02 -15.62 4.58
C SER A 174 0.77 -14.19 4.12
N ILE A 175 1.81 -13.53 3.61
CA ILE A 175 1.77 -12.11 3.24
C ILE A 175 2.36 -11.86 1.86
N GLY A 176 1.82 -10.86 1.19
CA GLY A 176 2.38 -10.23 -0.01
C GLY A 176 2.75 -8.78 0.29
N CYS A 177 3.88 -8.32 -0.23
CA CYS A 177 4.38 -6.97 -0.02
C CYS A 177 4.87 -6.35 -1.32
N ALA A 178 4.56 -5.06 -1.53
CA ALA A 178 5.24 -4.25 -2.54
C ALA A 178 6.48 -3.61 -1.92
N PHE A 179 7.61 -3.75 -2.62
CA PHE A 179 8.87 -3.11 -2.27
C PHE A 179 9.71 -2.88 -3.52
N GLY A 180 10.81 -2.14 -3.41
CA GLY A 180 11.73 -1.89 -4.51
C GLY A 180 12.34 -0.51 -4.44
N VAL A 181 12.44 0.17 -5.58
CA VAL A 181 13.00 1.53 -5.71
C VAL A 181 11.84 2.54 -5.69
N PRO A 182 11.54 3.16 -4.53
CA PRO A 182 10.41 4.07 -4.41
C PRO A 182 10.66 5.36 -5.17
N THR A 183 9.60 5.97 -5.69
CA THR A 183 9.64 7.35 -6.19
C THR A 183 10.01 8.26 -5.02
N VAL A 184 11.03 9.10 -5.18
CA VAL A 184 11.39 10.07 -4.12
C VAL A 184 10.32 11.15 -4.03
N LEU A 185 10.16 11.74 -2.85
CA LEU A 185 9.08 12.68 -2.57
C LEU A 185 9.10 13.92 -3.47
N SER A 186 10.28 14.38 -3.86
CA SER A 186 10.46 15.51 -4.79
C SER A 186 10.19 15.18 -6.25
N ASP A 187 9.92 13.91 -6.59
CA ASP A 187 9.69 13.42 -7.96
C ASP A 187 8.37 12.65 -8.06
N VAL A 188 7.40 12.92 -7.19
CA VAL A 188 6.02 12.47 -7.38
C VAL A 188 5.45 13.04 -8.70
N PRO A 189 4.40 12.44 -9.30
CA PRO A 189 3.86 12.90 -10.59
C PRO A 189 3.64 14.42 -10.61
N SER A 190 4.11 15.10 -11.67
CA SER A 190 4.01 16.57 -11.78
C SER A 190 2.65 17.05 -12.32
N ALA A 191 1.85 16.14 -12.88
CA ALA A 191 0.48 16.35 -13.32
C ALA A 191 -0.40 15.20 -12.83
N THR A 192 -1.73 15.41 -12.86
CA THR A 192 -2.69 14.36 -12.51
C THR A 192 -2.43 13.11 -13.35
N LYS A 193 -2.19 11.99 -12.68
CA LYS A 193 -1.84 10.72 -13.31
C LYS A 193 -2.90 9.68 -12.98
N SER A 194 -3.45 9.06 -14.02
CA SER A 194 -4.40 7.95 -13.91
C SER A 194 -3.67 6.62 -14.07
N TYR A 195 -4.08 5.64 -13.27
CA TYR A 195 -3.57 4.28 -13.27
C TYR A 195 -4.73 3.33 -13.56
N SER A 196 -4.61 2.50 -14.59
CA SER A 196 -5.73 1.69 -15.10
C SER A 196 -5.37 0.23 -15.34
N LYS A 197 -4.08 -0.06 -15.58
CA LYS A 197 -3.59 -1.44 -15.65
C LYS A 197 -3.26 -1.88 -14.24
N ALA A 198 -3.97 -2.89 -13.75
CA ALA A 198 -3.81 -3.37 -12.38
C ALA A 198 -3.62 -4.88 -12.33
N VAL A 199 -2.83 -5.33 -11.34
CA VAL A 199 -2.75 -6.72 -10.92
C VAL A 199 -2.90 -6.75 -9.41
N ALA A 200 -3.97 -7.40 -8.93
CA ALA A 200 -4.21 -7.65 -7.52
C ALA A 200 -3.63 -9.00 -7.11
N THR A 201 -2.98 -9.05 -5.96
CA THR A 201 -2.45 -10.26 -5.34
C THR A 201 -2.75 -10.22 -3.85
N GLY A 202 -2.94 -11.39 -3.23
CA GLY A 202 -3.21 -11.47 -1.81
C GLY A 202 -4.08 -12.68 -1.50
N ILE A 203 -4.71 -12.62 -0.34
CA ILE A 203 -5.64 -13.64 0.11
C ILE A 203 -7.02 -13.02 0.16
N LEU A 204 -7.93 -13.62 -0.61
CA LEU A 204 -9.33 -13.22 -0.74
C LEU A 204 -10.19 -14.39 -0.29
N ARG A 205 -11.01 -14.18 0.73
CA ARG A 205 -11.91 -15.20 1.25
C ARG A 205 -13.34 -14.70 1.37
N LEU A 206 -14.27 -15.63 1.20
CA LEU A 206 -15.65 -15.51 1.64
C LEU A 206 -15.87 -16.52 2.78
N VAL A 207 -16.31 -16.04 3.93
CA VAL A 207 -16.69 -16.90 5.07
C VAL A 207 -18.20 -16.90 5.15
N GLU A 208 -18.83 -18.02 4.81
CA GLU A 208 -20.28 -18.16 4.89
C GLU A 208 -20.76 -18.24 6.34
N ASN A 209 -21.95 -17.69 6.63
CA ASN A 209 -22.57 -17.79 7.94
C ASN A 209 -21.62 -17.45 9.11
N ALA A 210 -20.77 -16.44 8.91
CA ALA A 210 -19.65 -16.14 9.80
C ALA A 210 -20.08 -15.89 11.26
N GLY A 211 -21.37 -15.62 11.51
CA GLY A 211 -21.91 -15.42 12.84
C GLY A 211 -21.19 -14.28 13.55
N THR A 212 -21.04 -14.36 14.87
CA THR A 212 -20.30 -13.36 15.66
C THR A 212 -18.81 -13.67 15.77
N LEU A 213 -18.37 -14.87 15.36
CA LEU A 213 -17.00 -15.38 15.59
C LEU A 213 -16.19 -15.63 14.32
N GLY A 214 -16.70 -15.32 13.13
CA GLY A 214 -16.00 -15.58 11.88
C GLY A 214 -15.86 -17.07 11.56
N MET A 215 -16.77 -17.91 12.07
CA MET A 215 -16.67 -19.36 11.99
C MET A 215 -17.76 -19.92 11.07
N GLY A 216 -17.36 -20.25 9.84
CA GLY A 216 -18.21 -20.95 8.89
C GLY A 216 -17.41 -21.46 7.69
N PRO A 217 -18.05 -22.08 6.69
CA PRO A 217 -17.39 -22.53 5.47
C PRO A 217 -16.56 -21.41 4.84
N VAL A 218 -15.30 -21.70 4.53
CA VAL A 218 -14.36 -20.74 3.96
C VAL A 218 -14.11 -21.08 2.50
N HIS A 219 -14.40 -20.11 1.64
CA HIS A 219 -14.08 -20.16 0.21
C HIS A 219 -12.90 -19.24 -0.04
N THR A 220 -11.87 -19.75 -0.72
CA THR A 220 -10.69 -18.96 -1.09
C THR A 220 -10.77 -18.64 -2.57
N TYR A 221 -10.41 -17.42 -2.95
CA TYR A 221 -10.48 -16.94 -4.32
C TYR A 221 -9.12 -16.49 -4.84
N SER A 222 -8.85 -16.81 -6.10
CA SER A 222 -7.83 -16.12 -6.88
C SER A 222 -8.29 -14.69 -7.19
N THR A 223 -7.39 -13.73 -7.03
CA THR A 223 -7.63 -12.30 -7.29
C THR A 223 -7.41 -11.89 -8.74
N SER A 224 -7.08 -12.83 -9.64
CA SER A 224 -6.80 -12.54 -11.05
C SER A 224 -7.88 -11.69 -11.78
N PRO A 225 -9.20 -11.87 -11.54
CA PRO A 225 -10.22 -11.04 -12.21
C PRO A 225 -10.50 -9.71 -11.51
N THR A 226 -9.88 -9.44 -10.35
CA THR A 226 -10.01 -8.15 -9.65
C THR A 226 -9.39 -7.04 -10.47
N THR A 227 -10.09 -5.91 -10.57
CA THR A 227 -9.60 -4.71 -11.26
C THR A 227 -9.56 -3.52 -10.33
N MET A 228 -8.69 -2.57 -10.61
CA MET A 228 -8.58 -1.34 -9.84
C MET A 228 -8.19 -0.19 -10.74
N THR A 229 -8.80 0.98 -10.54
CA THR A 229 -8.35 2.24 -11.10
C THR A 229 -7.94 3.17 -9.98
N ALA A 230 -6.93 3.99 -10.22
CA ALA A 230 -6.50 5.01 -9.26
C ALA A 230 -6.12 6.32 -9.94
N THR A 231 -6.19 7.41 -9.21
CA THR A 231 -5.72 8.72 -9.63
C THR A 231 -4.79 9.30 -8.57
N ALA A 232 -3.73 9.96 -9.02
CA ALA A 232 -2.84 10.75 -8.19
C ALA A 232 -2.87 12.20 -8.69
N ASN A 233 -3.33 13.12 -7.85
CA ASN A 233 -3.42 14.54 -8.18
C ASN A 233 -2.37 15.33 -7.36
N PRO A 234 -1.29 15.79 -7.98
CA PRO A 234 -0.25 16.52 -7.26
C PRO A 234 -0.66 17.94 -6.83
N ALA A 235 -1.71 18.52 -7.42
CA ALA A 235 -2.14 19.87 -7.06
C ALA A 235 -2.66 19.96 -5.62
N ASN A 236 -3.18 18.86 -5.08
CA ASN A 236 -3.70 18.76 -3.71
C ASN A 236 -3.22 17.50 -2.97
N GLY A 237 -2.26 16.77 -3.55
CA GLY A 237 -1.75 15.50 -3.02
C GLY A 237 -2.78 14.37 -2.99
N GLN A 238 -3.96 14.51 -3.58
CA GLN A 238 -5.04 13.53 -3.47
C GLN A 238 -4.69 12.23 -4.19
N ILE A 239 -4.88 11.11 -3.50
CA ILE A 239 -4.86 9.76 -4.04
C ILE A 239 -6.26 9.19 -3.88
N SER A 240 -6.85 8.73 -4.97
CA SER A 240 -8.18 8.11 -4.98
C SER A 240 -8.17 6.82 -5.77
N PHE A 241 -8.99 5.85 -5.40
CA PHE A 241 -9.15 4.62 -6.18
C PHE A 241 -10.58 4.07 -6.15
N THR A 242 -10.85 3.22 -7.13
CA THR A 242 -11.99 2.29 -7.15
C THR A 242 -11.45 0.88 -7.38
N LEU A 243 -11.78 -0.04 -6.46
CA LEU A 243 -11.42 -1.45 -6.49
C LEU A 243 -12.69 -2.26 -6.77
N ASN A 244 -12.72 -2.99 -7.88
CA ASN A 244 -13.77 -3.96 -8.17
C ASN A 244 -13.23 -5.35 -7.79
N LEU A 245 -13.56 -5.79 -6.58
CA LEU A 245 -13.06 -7.03 -6.02
C LEU A 245 -13.84 -8.19 -6.62
N LYS A 246 -13.12 -9.02 -7.38
CA LYS A 246 -13.68 -10.19 -8.04
C LYS A 246 -12.78 -11.39 -7.81
N GLY A 247 -13.39 -12.56 -7.65
CA GLY A 247 -12.68 -13.78 -7.34
C GLY A 247 -13.02 -14.91 -8.29
N GLN A 248 -12.07 -15.80 -8.52
CA GLN A 248 -12.34 -17.15 -9.02
C GLN A 248 -12.05 -18.14 -7.90
N GLU A 249 -13.04 -18.93 -7.50
CA GLU A 249 -12.90 -19.84 -6.35
C GLU A 249 -11.79 -20.86 -6.61
N VAL A 250 -11.01 -21.16 -5.57
CA VAL A 250 -9.91 -22.13 -5.59
C VAL A 250 -10.29 -23.33 -4.73
N VAL A 251 -10.49 -24.49 -5.37
CA VAL A 251 -10.84 -25.74 -4.69
C VAL A 251 -9.75 -26.77 -4.95
N ALA A 252 -9.13 -27.25 -3.87
CA ALA A 252 -8.02 -28.21 -3.93
C ALA A 252 -6.88 -27.80 -4.89
N GLY A 253 -6.60 -26.50 -4.98
CA GLY A 253 -5.56 -25.92 -5.85
C GLY A 253 -5.98 -25.66 -7.30
N THR A 254 -7.21 -26.01 -7.68
CA THR A 254 -7.77 -25.73 -9.01
C THR A 254 -8.60 -24.45 -8.95
N VAL A 255 -8.32 -23.52 -9.87
CA VAL A 255 -9.06 -22.26 -10.02
C VAL A 255 -10.30 -22.51 -10.89
N SER A 256 -11.46 -22.09 -10.41
CA SER A 256 -12.73 -22.15 -11.14
C SER A 256 -12.76 -21.15 -12.31
N ASP A 257 -13.43 -21.51 -13.41
CA ASP A 257 -13.69 -20.58 -14.51
C ASP A 257 -14.76 -19.52 -14.17
N THR A 258 -15.51 -19.72 -13.08
CA THR A 258 -16.58 -18.81 -12.65
C THR A 258 -16.00 -17.62 -11.92
N VAL A 259 -16.30 -16.41 -12.40
CA VAL A 259 -15.96 -15.16 -11.72
C VAL A 259 -17.11 -14.74 -10.80
N THR A 260 -16.81 -14.62 -9.51
CA THR A 260 -17.71 -14.13 -8.47
C THR A 260 -17.43 -12.65 -8.22
N ASP A 261 -18.48 -11.82 -8.23
CA ASP A 261 -18.40 -10.43 -7.77
C ASP A 261 -18.48 -10.38 -6.24
N LEU A 262 -17.47 -9.78 -5.63
CA LEU A 262 -17.30 -9.72 -4.19
C LEU A 262 -17.43 -8.28 -3.66
N GLY A 263 -17.66 -7.30 -4.53
CA GLY A 263 -17.96 -5.93 -4.12
C GLY A 263 -17.16 -4.87 -4.87
N THR A 264 -17.63 -3.62 -4.72
CA THR A 264 -16.93 -2.43 -5.21
C THR A 264 -16.61 -1.51 -4.04
N TYR A 265 -15.34 -1.13 -3.96
CA TYR A 265 -14.79 -0.37 -2.85
C TYR A 265 -14.07 0.86 -3.36
N THR A 266 -14.08 1.90 -2.55
CA THR A 266 -13.41 3.16 -2.84
C THR A 266 -12.57 3.59 -1.66
N GLY A 267 -11.57 4.39 -1.95
CA GLY A 267 -10.76 5.04 -0.93
C GLY A 267 -10.18 6.33 -1.47
N SER A 268 -10.00 7.30 -0.58
CA SER A 268 -9.33 8.55 -0.87
C SER A 268 -8.46 8.93 0.31
N THR A 269 -7.29 9.50 0.02
CA THR A 269 -6.40 10.09 1.01
C THR A 269 -5.59 11.23 0.36
N THR A 270 -4.69 11.83 1.10
CA THR A 270 -3.77 12.87 0.62
C THR A 270 -2.35 12.55 1.05
N ILE A 271 -1.40 12.84 0.18
CA ILE A 271 0.03 12.84 0.52
C ILE A 271 0.32 14.11 1.31
N ASP A 272 0.86 13.96 2.51
CA ASP A 272 1.16 15.08 3.42
C ASP A 272 2.41 15.89 3.02
N GLY A 273 3.18 15.39 2.04
CA GLY A 273 4.39 16.04 1.53
C GLY A 273 5.60 15.92 2.47
N SER A 274 5.51 15.13 3.55
CA SER A 274 6.56 14.93 4.54
C SER A 274 7.16 13.52 4.51
N LYS A 275 6.40 12.52 4.04
CA LYS A 275 6.80 11.11 4.00
C LYS A 275 6.51 10.48 2.64
N GLN A 276 7.35 9.51 2.26
CA GLN A 276 7.11 8.64 1.11
C GLN A 276 6.05 7.57 1.43
N SER A 277 4.84 7.99 1.79
CA SER A 277 3.75 7.09 2.12
C SER A 277 2.40 7.79 1.93
N PHE A 278 1.36 6.99 1.67
CA PHE A 278 -0.02 7.39 1.90
C PHE A 278 -0.78 6.24 2.57
N SER A 279 -1.81 6.58 3.34
CA SER A 279 -2.72 5.62 3.96
C SER A 279 -4.09 6.23 4.17
N GLY A 280 -5.13 5.41 4.20
CA GLY A 280 -6.50 5.86 4.38
C GLY A 280 -7.46 4.71 4.68
N ILE A 281 -8.75 5.05 4.65
CA ILE A 281 -9.85 4.09 4.87
C ILE A 281 -10.41 3.58 3.55
N VAL A 282 -10.84 2.32 3.57
CA VAL A 282 -11.59 1.71 2.47
C VAL A 282 -13.05 1.68 2.86
N SER A 283 -13.91 2.11 1.94
CA SER A 283 -15.35 2.07 2.11
C SER A 283 -16.05 1.33 0.96
N THR A 284 -17.22 0.77 1.23
CA THR A 284 -18.13 0.30 0.18
C THR A 284 -18.66 1.49 -0.63
N SER A 285 -19.25 1.23 -1.80
CA SER A 285 -19.98 2.25 -2.58
C SER A 285 -21.10 2.95 -1.79
N GLY A 286 -21.64 2.29 -0.76
CA GLY A 286 -22.63 2.85 0.17
C GLY A 286 -22.04 3.65 1.35
N GLY A 287 -20.72 3.81 1.41
CA GLY A 287 -20.03 4.60 2.44
C GLY A 287 -19.73 3.87 3.75
N LEU A 288 -20.00 2.56 3.83
CA LEU A 288 -19.61 1.76 5.00
C LEU A 288 -18.09 1.57 5.02
N VAL A 289 -17.43 1.95 6.10
CA VAL A 289 -16.00 1.70 6.30
C VAL A 289 -15.78 0.22 6.56
N VAL A 290 -14.94 -0.41 5.74
CA VAL A 290 -14.68 -1.86 5.78
C VAL A 290 -13.20 -2.19 6.01
N GLY A 291 -12.34 -1.17 6.11
CA GLY A 291 -10.92 -1.41 6.35
C GLY A 291 -10.03 -0.22 6.04
N ASN A 292 -8.77 -0.54 5.76
CA ASN A 292 -7.72 0.44 5.52
C ASN A 292 -6.87 0.04 4.30
N PHE A 293 -6.26 1.04 3.71
CA PHE A 293 -5.30 0.90 2.62
C PHE A 293 -4.07 1.76 2.88
N GLY A 294 -2.96 1.39 2.27
CA GLY A 294 -1.77 2.24 2.25
C GLY A 294 -0.83 1.84 1.14
N GLY A 295 0.12 2.71 0.82
CA GLY A 295 0.95 2.48 -0.35
C GLY A 295 1.90 3.61 -0.69
N TRP A 296 2.55 3.44 -1.84
CA TRP A 296 3.44 4.43 -2.41
C TRP A 296 3.68 4.20 -3.91
N PHE A 297 4.46 5.09 -4.51
CA PHE A 297 4.91 5.06 -5.90
C PHE A 297 6.32 4.47 -6.05
N PHE A 298 6.61 3.92 -7.22
CA PHE A 298 7.90 3.33 -7.57
C PHE A 298 8.41 3.86 -8.92
N GLY A 299 9.72 4.08 -8.99
CA GLY A 299 10.40 4.62 -10.18
C GLY A 299 10.13 6.10 -10.44
N PRO A 300 10.61 6.64 -11.57
CA PRO A 300 10.51 8.06 -11.87
C PRO A 300 9.05 8.51 -12.05
N GLN A 301 8.69 9.67 -11.49
CA GLN A 301 7.37 10.28 -11.62
C GLN A 301 6.19 9.32 -11.35
N GLY A 302 6.36 8.43 -10.38
CA GLY A 302 5.42 7.36 -10.04
C GLY A 302 5.06 6.48 -11.23
N ALA A 303 6.04 5.91 -11.91
CA ALA A 303 5.83 4.99 -13.04
C ALA A 303 4.88 3.84 -12.67
N THR A 304 4.99 3.34 -11.44
CA THR A 304 4.11 2.33 -10.86
C THR A 304 3.60 2.80 -9.50
N MET A 305 2.36 2.45 -9.16
CA MET A 305 1.77 2.60 -7.82
C MET A 305 1.60 1.20 -7.22
N ALA A 306 1.82 1.04 -5.92
CA ALA A 306 1.36 -0.14 -5.20
C ALA A 306 0.52 0.27 -3.99
N VAL A 307 -0.60 -0.43 -3.79
CA VAL A 307 -1.55 -0.19 -2.71
C VAL A 307 -1.83 -1.51 -2.01
N SER A 308 -1.57 -1.59 -0.72
CA SER A 308 -2.00 -2.70 0.12
C SER A 308 -3.36 -2.46 0.74
N PHE A 309 -4.03 -3.56 1.10
CA PHE A 309 -5.37 -3.57 1.64
C PHE A 309 -5.47 -4.48 2.86
N LYS A 310 -6.28 -4.06 3.83
CA LYS A 310 -6.90 -4.90 4.85
C LYS A 310 -8.38 -4.57 4.86
N MET A 311 -9.21 -5.52 4.46
CA MET A 311 -10.65 -5.32 4.35
C MET A 311 -11.42 -6.48 4.97
N THR A 312 -12.53 -6.15 5.63
CA THR A 312 -13.52 -7.11 6.11
C THR A 312 -14.91 -6.46 5.98
N GLU A 313 -15.75 -7.03 5.12
CA GLU A 313 -17.13 -6.59 4.94
C GLU A 313 -18.10 -7.71 5.34
N ARG A 314 -18.98 -7.41 6.30
CA ARG A 314 -20.15 -8.23 6.57
C ARG A 314 -21.24 -7.92 5.54
N ARG A 315 -21.57 -8.91 4.72
CA ARG A 315 -22.61 -8.80 3.69
C ARG A 315 -24.02 -9.03 4.27
N PRO A 316 -25.08 -8.60 3.58
CA PRO A 316 -26.47 -8.79 4.02
C PRO A 316 -26.89 -10.26 4.21
N ASP A 317 -26.23 -11.19 3.52
CA ASP A 317 -26.44 -12.64 3.64
C ASP A 317 -25.67 -13.28 4.81
N ASN A 318 -25.09 -12.44 5.69
CA ASN A 318 -24.30 -12.84 6.84
C ASN A 318 -22.98 -13.57 6.51
N SER A 319 -22.51 -13.46 5.27
CA SER A 319 -21.14 -13.83 4.89
C SER A 319 -20.17 -12.68 5.16
N ASP A 320 -18.90 -13.01 5.41
CA ASP A 320 -17.81 -12.04 5.50
C ASP A 320 -16.90 -12.15 4.28
N VAL A 321 -16.73 -11.04 3.55
CA VAL A 321 -15.66 -10.90 2.54
C VAL A 321 -14.44 -10.34 3.23
N THR A 322 -13.31 -11.03 3.10
CA THR A 322 -12.03 -10.57 3.64
C THR A 322 -10.99 -10.49 2.54
N TYR A 323 -10.22 -9.40 2.53
CA TYR A 323 -9.14 -9.21 1.58
C TYR A 323 -7.92 -8.58 2.25
N GLY A 324 -6.83 -9.35 2.26
CA GLY A 324 -5.50 -8.92 2.66
C GLY A 324 -4.56 -9.08 1.49
N GLY A 325 -4.11 -7.99 0.90
CA GLY A 325 -3.35 -8.08 -0.35
C GLY A 325 -2.69 -6.78 -0.77
N VAL A 326 -2.08 -6.81 -1.95
CA VAL A 326 -1.43 -5.69 -2.61
C VAL A 326 -1.88 -5.65 -4.07
N THR A 327 -2.22 -4.47 -4.55
CA THR A 327 -2.52 -4.21 -5.95
C THR A 327 -1.44 -3.30 -6.52
N PHE A 328 -0.86 -3.72 -7.62
CA PHE A 328 0.09 -2.92 -8.40
C PHE A 328 -0.66 -2.27 -9.56
N LEU A 329 -0.37 -1.00 -9.83
CA LEU A 329 -1.00 -0.25 -10.91
C LEU A 329 0.02 0.52 -11.74
N SER A 330 -0.24 0.60 -13.04
CA SER A 330 0.47 1.47 -13.97
C SER A 330 -0.55 2.23 -14.84
N PRO A 331 -0.14 3.33 -15.50
CA PRO A 331 -0.97 4.03 -16.48
C PRO A 331 -1.56 3.11 -17.55
#